data_AF-A0A9D6DEK3-F1
#
_entry.id   AF-A0A9D6DEK3-F1
#
_cell.length_a   1.000
_cell.length_b   1.000
_cell.length_c   1.000
_cell.angle_alpha   90.00
_cell.angle_beta   90.00
_cell.angle_gamma   90.00
#
_symmetry.space_group_name_H-M   'P 1'
#
loop_
_entity.id
_entity.type
_entity.pdbx_description
1 polymer ?
#
loop_
_entity_poly.entity_id
_entity_poly.type
_entity_poly.pdbx_seq_one_letter_code
_entity_poly.pdbx_strand_id
1 'polypeptide(L)'
;MKSIYPLVAAIAISACTSANSSIRPSLDAGLLEKLLAYGVTTELNTLDPEIENSLFLRLHELPADNGECYIDTHGVCQYAYYLSVATFDEQPITSLYRLTEKGKLTNASWVKSNMTDYAIISVTIQNFTDEALKNNATLENREKTVLLTIDIGKNEFREY
;
A
#
# COMPACT_ATOMS: atom_id res chain seq x y z
N MET A 1 -55.73 -34.73 29.49
CA MET A 1 -55.61 -33.53 30.35
C MET A 1 -54.25 -32.91 30.12
N LYS A 2 -54.22 -31.59 29.90
CA LYS A 2 -53.05 -30.76 29.60
C LYS A 2 -52.22 -30.48 30.87
N SER A 3 -50.90 -30.44 30.72
CA SER A 3 -49.95 -29.74 31.61
C SER A 3 -48.66 -29.57 30.78
N ILE A 4 -48.27 -28.44 30.16
CA ILE A 4 -48.06 -27.03 30.55
C ILE A 4 -46.74 -26.79 31.34
N TYR A 5 -45.68 -26.57 30.54
CA TYR A 5 -44.49 -25.68 30.68
C TYR A 5 -43.42 -25.95 31.77
N PRO A 6 -42.17 -25.41 31.66
CA PRO A 6 -41.62 -24.44 30.67
C PRO A 6 -40.34 -24.91 29.94
N LEU A 7 -40.16 -24.62 28.64
CA LEU A 7 -39.53 -23.43 28.06
C LEU A 7 -38.27 -22.92 28.80
N VAL A 8 -37.14 -23.62 28.61
CA VAL A 8 -35.80 -23.07 28.90
C VAL A 8 -35.32 -22.38 27.62
N ALA A 9 -35.46 -21.06 27.58
CA ALA A 9 -34.83 -20.22 26.57
C ALA A 9 -33.32 -20.15 26.86
N ALA A 10 -32.54 -20.99 26.18
CA ALA A 10 -31.09 -20.86 26.16
C ALA A 10 -30.74 -19.68 25.24
N ILE A 11 -30.49 -18.51 25.85
CA ILE A 11 -29.92 -17.35 25.17
C ILE A 11 -28.48 -17.70 24.81
N ALA A 12 -28.25 -18.13 23.57
CA ALA A 12 -26.92 -18.22 23.01
C ALA A 12 -26.40 -16.79 22.81
N ILE A 13 -25.64 -16.29 23.78
CA ILE A 13 -24.85 -15.08 23.63
C ILE A 13 -23.70 -15.47 22.70
N SER A 14 -23.93 -15.39 21.39
CA SER A 14 -22.87 -15.39 20.40
C SER A 14 -22.06 -14.13 20.64
N ALA A 15 -21.03 -14.24 21.47
CA ALA A 15 -19.96 -13.27 21.52
C ALA A 15 -19.37 -13.18 20.11
N CYS A 16 -19.79 -12.16 19.36
CA CYS A 16 -19.02 -11.66 18.24
C CYS A 16 -17.70 -11.17 18.83
N THR A 17 -16.72 -12.05 18.92
CA THR A 17 -15.33 -11.64 18.98
C THR A 17 -15.02 -11.03 17.62
N SER A 18 -15.28 -9.74 17.47
CA SER A 18 -14.54 -8.91 16.53
C SER A 18 -13.10 -8.86 17.04
N ALA A 19 -12.38 -9.96 16.80
CA ALA A 19 -10.94 -9.89 16.70
C ALA A 19 -10.69 -9.04 15.45
N ASN A 20 -10.60 -7.73 15.67
CA ASN A 20 -9.93 -6.82 14.77
C ASN A 20 -8.51 -7.36 14.61
N SER A 21 -8.31 -8.23 13.63
CA SER A 21 -6.99 -8.56 13.14
C SER A 21 -6.50 -7.30 12.44
N SER A 22 -5.91 -6.38 13.21
CA SER A 22 -4.87 -5.53 12.66
C SER A 22 -3.76 -6.47 12.20
N ILE A 23 -3.88 -6.95 10.96
CA ILE A 23 -2.84 -7.68 10.26
C ILE A 23 -1.68 -6.71 10.20
N ARG A 24 -0.76 -6.79 11.17
CA ARG A 24 0.61 -6.35 10.96
C ARG A 24 1.18 -7.39 10.01
N PRO A 25 1.43 -7.08 8.74
CA PRO A 25 2.12 -8.03 7.88
C PRO A 25 3.47 -8.23 8.56
N SER A 26 3.76 -9.43 9.06
CA SER A 26 5.15 -9.79 9.31
C SER A 26 5.85 -9.58 7.98
N LEU A 27 6.76 -8.61 7.91
CA LEU A 27 7.51 -8.34 6.70
C LEU A 27 8.17 -9.65 6.29
N ASP A 28 7.79 -10.17 5.13
CA ASP A 28 8.40 -11.38 4.59
C ASP A 28 9.92 -11.14 4.51
N ALA A 29 10.72 -12.02 5.09
CA ALA A 29 12.18 -11.89 5.08
C ALA A 29 12.69 -11.77 3.64
N GLY A 30 12.07 -12.49 2.70
CA GLY A 30 12.40 -12.37 1.28
C GLY A 30 12.06 -11.01 0.69
N LEU A 31 10.96 -10.37 1.10
CA LEU A 31 10.62 -9.02 0.66
C LEU A 31 11.63 -8.00 1.19
N LEU A 32 12.00 -8.10 2.47
CA LEU A 32 13.01 -7.21 3.07
C LEU A 32 14.35 -7.33 2.36
N GLU A 33 14.83 -8.56 2.13
CA GLU A 33 16.09 -8.81 1.41
C GLU A 33 16.08 -8.15 0.03
N LYS A 34 14.99 -8.29 -0.73
CA LYS A 34 14.85 -7.67 -2.06
C LYS A 34 14.84 -6.15 -1.99
N LEU A 35 14.07 -5.58 -1.05
CA LEU A 35 14.01 -4.13 -0.83
C LEU A 35 15.39 -3.55 -0.52
N LEU A 36 16.18 -4.24 0.32
CA LEU A 36 17.53 -3.79 0.70
C LEU A 36 18.57 -4.02 -0.40
N ALA A 37 18.47 -5.12 -1.15
CA ALA A 37 19.48 -5.49 -2.13
C ALA A 37 19.37 -4.67 -3.42
N TYR A 38 18.15 -4.42 -3.91
CA TYR A 38 17.93 -3.76 -5.21
C TYR A 38 16.64 -2.93 -5.30
N GLY A 39 15.93 -2.72 -4.20
CA GLY A 39 14.76 -1.84 -4.20
C GLY A 39 15.15 -0.37 -4.34
N VAL A 40 14.33 0.40 -5.04
CA VAL A 40 14.46 1.86 -5.10
C VAL A 40 13.52 2.48 -4.09
N THR A 41 13.98 3.47 -3.33
CA THR A 41 13.16 4.13 -2.29
C THR A 41 13.06 5.62 -2.57
N THR A 42 11.84 6.12 -2.63
CA THR A 42 11.51 7.54 -2.78
C THR A 42 10.89 8.05 -1.49
N GLU A 43 11.50 9.09 -0.90
CA GLU A 43 10.92 9.79 0.24
C GLU A 43 9.83 10.75 -0.23
N LEU A 44 8.59 10.52 0.18
CA LEU A 44 7.46 11.31 -0.31
C LEU A 44 7.41 12.69 0.37
N ASN A 45 7.88 12.79 1.61
CA ASN A 45 7.92 14.06 2.35
C ASN A 45 8.80 15.13 1.67
N THR A 46 9.75 14.75 0.81
CA THR A 46 10.61 15.71 0.11
C THR A 46 9.99 16.24 -1.19
N LEU A 47 8.84 15.72 -1.63
CA LEU A 47 8.20 16.11 -2.89
C LEU A 47 7.59 17.50 -2.84
N ASP A 48 7.08 17.91 -1.67
CA ASP A 48 6.52 19.24 -1.46
C ASP A 48 6.94 19.76 -0.07
N PRO A 49 7.96 20.64 0.00
CA PRO A 49 8.46 21.15 1.27
C PRO A 49 7.47 22.12 1.96
N GLU A 50 6.43 22.59 1.28
CA GLU A 50 5.41 23.46 1.88
C GLU A 50 4.36 22.67 2.68
N ILE A 51 4.31 21.35 2.52
CA ILE A 51 3.36 20.48 3.21
C ILE A 51 4.03 19.91 4.46
N GLU A 52 3.71 20.51 5.60
CA GLU A 52 3.99 19.92 6.91
C GLU A 52 3.06 18.72 7.15
N ASN A 53 3.62 17.51 7.19
CA ASN A 53 2.87 16.29 7.49
C ASN A 53 3.35 15.67 8.81
N SER A 54 2.41 15.15 9.61
CA SER A 54 2.73 14.44 10.87
C SER A 54 3.20 13.00 10.63
N LEU A 55 3.18 12.53 9.38
CA LEU A 55 3.60 11.21 8.96
C LEU A 55 4.84 11.27 8.07
N PHE A 56 5.71 10.29 8.26
CA PHE A 56 6.86 10.00 7.43
C PHE A 56 6.54 8.88 6.45
N LEU A 57 6.60 9.18 5.14
CA LEU A 57 6.19 8.28 4.07
C LEU A 57 7.34 8.01 3.12
N ARG A 58 7.57 6.73 2.81
CA ARG A 58 8.47 6.31 1.74
C ARG A 58 7.78 5.30 0.83
N LEU A 59 7.89 5.53 -0.47
CA LEU A 59 7.45 4.59 -1.48
C LEU A 59 8.63 3.76 -1.95
N HIS A 60 8.52 2.45 -1.79
CA HIS A 60 9.53 1.50 -2.22
C HIS A 60 9.07 0.82 -3.51
N GLU A 61 9.95 0.79 -4.49
CA GLU A 61 9.76 0.17 -5.80
C GLU A 61 10.57 -1.12 -5.89
N LEU A 62 9.93 -2.18 -6.41
CA LEU A 62 10.57 -3.45 -6.71
C LEU A 62 10.14 -3.97 -8.08
N PRO A 63 11.06 -4.52 -8.89
CA PRO A 63 10.72 -5.34 -10.05
C PRO A 63 9.66 -6.39 -9.69
N ALA A 64 8.59 -6.48 -10.46
CA ALA A 64 7.56 -7.49 -10.25
C ALA A 64 8.12 -8.88 -10.61
N ASP A 65 8.14 -9.81 -9.65
CA ASP A 65 8.61 -11.20 -9.80
C ASP A 65 7.63 -12.07 -10.62
N ASN A 66 7.23 -11.65 -11.82
CA ASN A 66 6.56 -12.53 -12.76
C ASN A 66 7.54 -13.36 -13.62
N GLY A 67 8.84 -13.25 -13.37
CA GLY A 67 9.88 -13.97 -14.11
C GLY A 67 10.11 -13.46 -15.54
N GLU A 68 9.50 -12.33 -15.91
CA GLU A 68 9.67 -11.69 -17.23
C GLU A 68 10.46 -10.37 -17.14
N CYS A 69 10.75 -9.90 -15.92
CA CYS A 69 11.55 -8.71 -15.69
C CYS A 69 13.00 -9.08 -15.37
N TYR A 70 13.81 -9.24 -16.41
CA TYR A 70 15.27 -9.26 -16.27
C TYR A 70 15.79 -7.91 -16.78
N ILE A 71 16.46 -7.17 -15.89
CA ILE A 71 17.06 -5.87 -16.16
C ILE A 71 17.93 -5.93 -17.43
N ASP A 72 18.60 -7.07 -17.65
CA ASP A 72 19.51 -7.28 -18.79
C ASP A 72 18.82 -7.66 -20.10
N THR A 73 17.58 -8.19 -20.08
CA THR A 73 16.92 -8.72 -21.31
C THR A 73 15.85 -7.79 -21.87
N HIS A 74 15.68 -6.59 -21.30
CA HIS A 74 14.65 -5.63 -21.69
C HIS A 74 13.24 -6.25 -21.82
N GLY A 75 12.91 -7.21 -20.95
CA GLY A 75 11.59 -7.80 -20.89
C GLY A 75 10.52 -6.76 -20.51
N VAL A 76 9.25 -7.17 -20.53
CA VAL A 76 8.12 -6.30 -20.16
C VAL A 76 8.11 -6.13 -18.63
N CYS A 77 9.03 -5.31 -18.14
CA CYS A 77 9.17 -5.01 -16.73
C CYS A 77 8.00 -4.15 -16.25
N GLN A 78 7.45 -4.55 -15.11
CA GLN A 78 6.56 -3.73 -14.30
C GLN A 78 7.14 -3.68 -12.89
N TYR A 79 6.91 -2.60 -12.17
CA TYR A 79 7.27 -2.51 -10.76
C TYR A 79 6.06 -2.68 -9.87
N ALA A 80 6.29 -3.27 -8.70
CA ALA A 80 5.36 -3.31 -7.59
C ALA A 80 5.80 -2.32 -6.52
N TYR A 81 4.84 -1.71 -5.83
CA TYR A 81 5.11 -0.65 -4.88
C TYR A 81 4.67 -1.00 -3.46
N TYR A 82 5.47 -0.57 -2.49
CA TYR A 82 5.20 -0.70 -1.07
C TYR A 82 5.35 0.65 -0.39
N LEU A 83 4.28 1.15 0.24
CA LEU A 83 4.27 2.40 0.98
C LEU A 83 4.56 2.11 2.45
N SER A 84 5.70 2.56 2.95
CA SER A 84 5.97 2.61 4.39
C SER A 84 5.50 3.94 4.97
N VAL A 85 4.91 3.86 6.16
CA VAL A 85 4.37 5.01 6.89
C VAL A 85 4.83 4.90 8.34
N ALA A 86 5.32 6.00 8.90
CA ALA A 86 5.70 6.10 10.31
C ALA A 86 5.23 7.42 10.95
N THR A 87 4.93 7.41 12.26
CA THR A 87 4.76 8.66 13.03
C THR A 87 6.12 9.17 13.55
N PHE A 88 6.18 10.44 13.97
CA PHE A 88 7.39 11.07 14.53
C PHE A 88 7.45 11.05 16.08
N ASP A 89 6.84 10.06 16.72
CA ASP A 89 6.74 9.98 18.18
C ASP A 89 7.91 9.21 18.82
N GLU A 90 8.03 9.28 20.15
CA GLU A 90 9.02 8.51 20.93
C GLU A 90 8.88 6.99 20.72
N GLN A 91 7.66 6.53 20.42
CA GLN A 91 7.35 5.15 20.04
C GLN A 91 6.62 5.17 18.69
N PRO A 92 7.35 5.21 17.56
CA PRO A 92 6.74 5.42 16.26
C PRO A 92 5.81 4.27 15.89
N ILE A 93 4.58 4.59 15.49
CA ILE A 93 3.69 3.63 14.85
C ILE A 93 4.18 3.47 13.42
N THR A 94 4.39 2.23 12.99
CA THR A 94 4.86 1.92 11.63
C THR A 94 3.92 0.95 10.93
N SER A 95 3.70 1.19 9.64
CA SER A 95 2.91 0.33 8.77
C SER A 95 3.55 0.22 7.39
N LEU A 96 3.34 -0.92 6.74
CA LEU A 96 3.73 -1.14 5.35
C LEU A 96 2.51 -1.61 4.55
N TYR A 97 2.22 -0.92 3.47
CA TYR A 97 1.10 -1.22 2.59
C TYR A 97 1.61 -1.56 1.20
N ARG A 98 1.05 -2.59 0.57
CA ARG A 98 1.35 -2.91 -0.83
C ARG A 98 0.29 -2.25 -1.71
N LEU A 99 0.71 -1.53 -2.74
CA LEU A 99 -0.20 -1.00 -3.75
C LEU A 99 -0.67 -2.12 -4.67
N THR A 100 -1.91 -2.00 -5.13
CA THR A 100 -2.53 -2.93 -6.07
C THR A 100 -2.00 -2.70 -7.48
N GLU A 101 -1.86 -1.42 -7.85
CA GLU A 101 -1.32 -1.03 -9.15
C GLU A 101 0.15 -1.42 -9.32
N LYS A 102 0.48 -1.84 -10.55
CA LYS A 102 1.83 -2.19 -10.99
C LYS A 102 2.17 -1.43 -12.26
N GLY A 103 3.45 -1.17 -12.46
CA GLY A 103 3.96 -0.46 -13.62
C GLY A 103 5.06 0.51 -13.26
N LYS A 104 5.28 1.54 -14.08
CA LYS A 104 6.22 2.63 -13.84
C LYS A 104 5.51 3.81 -13.19
N LEU A 105 6.01 4.27 -12.04
CA LEU A 105 5.56 5.50 -11.41
C LEU A 105 6.01 6.68 -12.27
N THR A 106 5.05 7.47 -12.76
CA THR A 106 5.33 8.66 -13.58
C THR A 106 5.17 9.95 -12.79
N ASN A 107 4.33 9.93 -11.75
CA ASN A 107 4.14 11.07 -10.88
C ASN A 107 3.72 10.65 -9.47
N ALA A 108 4.11 11.44 -8.48
CA ALA A 108 3.60 11.35 -7.11
C ALA A 108 3.49 12.79 -6.57
N SER A 109 2.34 13.11 -6.00
CA SER A 109 2.12 14.42 -5.40
C SER A 109 1.25 14.34 -4.16
N TRP A 110 1.51 15.24 -3.22
CA TRP A 110 0.69 15.39 -2.04
C TRP A 110 -0.65 16.03 -2.39
N VAL A 111 -1.70 15.57 -1.73
CA VAL A 111 -3.00 16.24 -1.69
C VAL A 111 -3.19 16.80 -0.28
N LYS A 112 -3.36 18.12 -0.19
CA LYS A 112 -3.44 18.82 1.09
C LYS A 112 -4.55 18.26 1.97
N SER A 113 -4.21 17.95 3.21
CA SER A 113 -5.14 17.58 4.28
C SER A 113 -4.78 18.36 5.54
N ASN A 114 -5.76 18.62 6.39
CA ASN A 114 -5.61 19.26 7.69
C ASN A 114 -5.81 18.29 8.86
N MET A 115 -5.88 16.99 8.57
CA MET A 115 -6.05 15.94 9.57
C MET A 115 -4.68 15.49 10.10
N THR A 116 -4.59 15.31 11.41
CA THR A 116 -3.42 14.69 12.06
C THR A 116 -3.40 13.19 11.76
N ASP A 117 -2.21 12.64 11.63
CA ASP A 117 -1.94 11.21 11.41
C ASP A 117 -2.61 10.67 10.15
N TYR A 118 -2.72 11.57 9.16
CA TYR A 118 -3.45 11.35 7.94
C TYR A 118 -2.69 11.91 6.74
N ALA A 119 -2.69 11.15 5.65
CA ALA A 119 -2.03 11.52 4.41
C ALA A 119 -2.89 11.17 3.21
N ILE A 120 -2.86 12.03 2.19
CA ILE A 120 -3.38 11.73 0.86
C ILE A 120 -2.27 11.96 -0.14
N ILE A 121 -1.96 10.92 -0.92
CA ILE A 121 -1.00 10.99 -2.03
C ILE A 121 -1.75 10.65 -3.32
N SER A 122 -1.57 11.47 -4.35
CA SER A 122 -1.94 11.13 -5.72
C SER A 122 -0.73 10.51 -6.39
N VAL A 123 -0.86 9.28 -6.88
CA VAL A 123 0.20 8.63 -7.67
C VAL A 123 -0.33 8.29 -9.06
N THR A 124 0.49 8.53 -10.07
CA THR A 124 0.19 8.14 -11.46
C THR A 124 1.14 7.03 -11.87
N ILE A 125 0.56 5.91 -12.30
CA ILE A 125 1.29 4.71 -12.69
C ILE A 125 0.94 4.40 -14.14
N GLN A 126 1.99 4.17 -14.92
CA GLN A 126 1.96 3.73 -16.30
C GLN A 126 2.17 2.22 -16.34
N ASN A 127 1.35 1.47 -17.07
CA ASN A 127 1.37 0.00 -17.05
C ASN A 127 2.68 -0.63 -17.54
N PHE A 128 3.52 0.07 -18.30
CA PHE A 128 4.81 -0.41 -18.79
C PHE A 128 5.90 0.65 -18.62
N THR A 129 7.18 0.26 -18.62
CA THR A 129 8.30 1.22 -18.66
C THR A 129 8.51 1.79 -20.06
N ASP A 130 9.20 2.92 -20.16
CA ASP A 130 9.53 3.55 -21.44
C ASP A 130 10.33 2.60 -22.34
N GLU A 131 11.24 1.81 -21.76
CA GLU A 131 12.06 0.83 -22.47
C GLU A 131 11.21 -0.30 -23.05
N ALA A 132 10.25 -0.82 -22.28
CA ALA A 132 9.34 -1.87 -22.74
C ALA A 132 8.49 -1.39 -23.92
N LEU A 133 7.94 -0.17 -23.83
CA LEU A 133 7.17 0.45 -24.91
C LEU A 133 8.01 0.73 -26.16
N LYS A 134 9.28 1.14 -25.98
CA LYS A 134 10.22 1.37 -27.08
C LYS A 134 10.58 0.06 -27.80
N ASN A 135 10.76 -1.03 -27.05
CA ASN A 135 11.19 -2.31 -27.60
C ASN A 135 10.03 -3.14 -28.16
N ASN A 136 8.80 -2.87 -27.73
CA ASN A 136 7.61 -3.56 -28.22
C ASN A 136 6.46 -2.59 -28.53
N ALA A 137 6.36 -2.23 -29.81
CA ALA A 137 5.34 -1.31 -30.32
C ALA A 137 3.90 -1.85 -30.28
N THR A 138 3.69 -3.14 -29.97
CA THR A 138 2.33 -3.70 -29.84
C THR A 138 1.75 -3.51 -28.44
N LEU A 139 2.54 -3.03 -27.47
CA LEU A 139 2.08 -2.77 -26.12
C LEU A 139 1.19 -1.52 -26.10
N GLU A 140 -0.05 -1.69 -25.64
CA GLU A 140 -0.93 -0.55 -25.35
C GLU A 140 -0.55 0.07 -24.01
N ASN A 141 -0.01 1.28 -24.07
CA ASN A 141 0.29 2.04 -22.88
C ASN A 141 -0.98 2.62 -22.24
N ARG A 142 -1.13 2.46 -20.93
CA ARG A 142 -2.22 3.03 -20.14
C ARG A 142 -1.67 3.62 -18.87
N GLU A 143 -2.20 4.78 -18.51
CA GLU A 143 -1.90 5.43 -17.24
C GLU A 143 -3.13 5.43 -16.35
N LYS A 144 -2.90 5.20 -15.07
CA LYS A 144 -3.91 5.27 -14.02
C LYS A 144 -3.39 6.16 -12.91
N THR A 145 -4.21 7.12 -12.51
CA THR A 145 -3.98 7.88 -11.28
C THR A 145 -4.82 7.27 -10.19
N VAL A 146 -4.20 6.95 -9.06
CA VAL A 146 -4.87 6.45 -7.86
C VAL A 146 -4.61 7.36 -6.67
N LEU A 147 -5.59 7.45 -5.79
CA LEU A 147 -5.47 8.18 -4.53
C LEU A 147 -5.17 7.21 -3.39
N LEU A 148 -4.00 7.38 -2.78
CA LEU A 148 -3.59 6.66 -1.58
C LEU A 148 -4.04 7.46 -0.37
N THR A 149 -4.96 6.90 0.41
CA THR A 149 -5.46 7.49 1.65
C THR A 149 -4.96 6.69 2.84
N ILE A 150 -4.30 7.36 3.77
CA ILE A 150 -3.70 6.76 4.96
C ILE A 150 -4.28 7.44 6.19
N ASP A 151 -4.79 6.64 7.13
CA ASP A 151 -5.16 7.05 8.49
C ASP A 151 -4.47 6.08 9.46
N ILE A 152 -3.26 6.45 9.92
CA ILE A 152 -2.47 5.53 10.76
C ILE A 152 -3.05 5.43 12.17
N GLY A 153 -3.75 6.48 12.63
CA GLY A 153 -4.47 6.47 13.91
C GLY A 153 -5.58 5.41 13.96
N LYS A 154 -6.18 5.08 12.81
CA LYS A 154 -7.13 3.97 12.66
C LYS A 154 -6.53 2.69 12.04
N ASN A 155 -5.25 2.72 11.67
CA ASN A 155 -4.60 1.67 10.91
C ASN A 155 -5.36 1.31 9.60
N GLU A 156 -5.80 2.33 8.87
CA GLU A 156 -6.52 2.20 7.61
C GLU A 156 -5.67 2.68 6.42
N PHE A 157 -5.71 1.91 5.33
CA PHE A 157 -5.15 2.27 4.03
C PHE A 157 -6.19 1.99 2.95
N ARG A 158 -6.38 2.96 2.04
CA ARG A 158 -7.28 2.82 0.89
C ARG A 158 -6.61 3.34 -0.39
N GLU A 159 -6.85 2.63 -1.47
CA GLU A 159 -6.39 2.94 -2.83
C GLU A 159 -7.65 3.04 -3.71
N TYR A 160 -7.88 4.21 -4.30
CA TYR A 160 -9.04 4.52 -5.16
C TYR A 160 -8.63 4.72 -6.61
#